data_AF-A0A9D9L7Y1-F1
#
_entry.id   AF-A0A9D9L7Y1-F1
#
_cell.length_a   1.000
_cell.length_b   1.000
_cell.length_c   1.000
_cell.angle_alpha   90.00
_cell.angle_beta   90.00
_cell.angle_gamma   90.00
#
_symmetry.space_group_name_H-M   'P 1'
#
loop_
_entity.id
_entity.type
_entity.pdbx_description
1 polymer ?
#
loop_
_entity_poly.entity_id
_entity_poly.type
_entity_poly.pdbx_seq_one_letter_code
_entity_poly.pdbx_strand_id
1 'polypeptide(L)'
;MDNHWDMANDPLHLLTIAKARVHWDIMGLTPPKEDETPLAPTGGGVGPGLAFGRAMYDETGVPQGLIPCGHGGTTMTLWDPARRAEGDLSLYGAMLERFRLNGGKVTGVIWYQGESDARAEDYPLFAGRMDNFLSELRKDLHDENLPFIQVQLAKYIVTGDSMYFSAIRQAQLDMDTRIPRVATVPAIDLPMEDDIHVSAKGQEILGRRLADAACALLGIGNHLLPIRPVRAEICTSFHGPAYLKQIQVTFENMVGCLSAPGVPTGFTIDGLQAVVKMEMLPNKVILLIRQGLQCREVAYGRGNNPYCNLTDAMGRSLPAFTLPIRTEMPRTKYAEHMRVSMPDLRDDDLAKLNYQEIPADEPGNGYFTQKSDGCFIIPFNRIDTPHEPGFRYFRVKYQNPVTQKLKLSLGYDGPVKVFMDGELVHANPDGTNPIIPDLYSVPLEMQAGEHEIVIAEVLHNGNAYGVCLAIEGYKDTPEDQMPTLLPLE
;
A
#
# COMPACT_ATOMS: atom_id res chain seq x y z
N MET A 1 12.12 -30.38 -16.96
CA MET A 1 12.92 -29.64 -17.98
C MET A 1 13.22 -30.48 -19.23
N ASP A 2 12.97 -31.77 -19.11
CA ASP A 2 13.02 -32.85 -20.08
C ASP A 2 11.73 -33.04 -20.91
N ASN A 3 10.73 -32.18 -20.71
CA ASN A 3 9.38 -32.25 -21.31
C ASN A 3 8.49 -33.42 -20.85
N HIS A 4 8.71 -33.94 -19.64
CA HIS A 4 7.85 -34.96 -19.03
C HIS A 4 7.17 -34.45 -17.75
N TRP A 5 5.95 -34.93 -17.51
CA TRP A 5 5.25 -34.76 -16.23
C TRP A 5 5.73 -35.82 -15.25
N ASP A 6 6.08 -35.38 -14.04
CA ASP A 6 6.42 -36.24 -12.92
C ASP A 6 5.93 -35.60 -11.62
N MET A 7 5.95 -36.36 -10.54
CA MET A 7 5.75 -35.85 -9.20
C MET A 7 6.85 -34.84 -8.88
N ALA A 8 6.42 -33.62 -8.57
CA ALA A 8 7.32 -32.50 -8.36
C ALA A 8 8.21 -32.75 -7.13
N ASN A 9 9.53 -32.67 -7.34
CA ASN A 9 10.56 -32.80 -6.30
C ASN A 9 11.64 -31.74 -6.54
N ASP A 10 12.29 -31.30 -5.46
CA ASP A 10 13.42 -30.38 -5.59
C ASP A 10 14.67 -31.14 -6.05
N PRO A 11 15.51 -30.53 -6.90
CA PRO A 11 15.30 -29.21 -7.52
C PRO A 11 14.33 -29.28 -8.72
N LEU A 12 13.39 -28.32 -8.81
CA LEU A 12 12.48 -28.20 -9.96
C LEU A 12 13.20 -27.81 -11.27
N HIS A 13 14.26 -27.00 -11.17
CA HIS A 13 14.99 -26.46 -12.31
C HIS A 13 16.29 -27.25 -12.53
N LEU A 14 16.20 -28.29 -13.35
CA LEU A 14 17.36 -29.09 -13.78
C LEU A 14 17.79 -28.69 -15.18
N LEU A 15 18.79 -27.81 -15.27
CA LEU A 15 19.32 -27.31 -16.57
C LEU A 15 20.07 -28.40 -17.35
N THR A 16 20.69 -29.37 -16.65
CA THR A 16 21.48 -30.45 -17.25
C THR A 16 20.64 -31.51 -17.98
N ILE A 17 19.31 -31.45 -17.87
CA ILE A 17 18.37 -32.29 -18.61
C ILE A 17 17.46 -31.46 -19.54
N ALA A 18 17.74 -30.16 -19.68
CA ALA A 18 16.91 -29.29 -20.48
C ALA A 18 16.89 -29.74 -21.95
N LYS A 19 15.71 -29.85 -22.55
CA LYS A 19 15.60 -30.16 -23.99
C LYS A 19 15.90 -28.96 -24.88
N ALA A 20 15.58 -27.74 -24.44
CA ALA A 20 15.79 -26.53 -25.23
C ALA A 20 17.26 -26.14 -25.27
N ARG A 21 17.76 -25.90 -26.49
CA ARG A 21 19.18 -25.65 -26.77
C ARG A 21 19.75 -24.42 -26.05
N VAL A 22 18.96 -23.36 -25.89
CA VAL A 22 19.38 -22.11 -25.21
C VAL A 22 19.95 -22.33 -23.81
N HIS A 23 19.44 -23.30 -23.04
CA HIS A 23 19.97 -23.56 -21.70
C HIS A 23 21.41 -24.10 -21.76
N TRP A 24 21.72 -24.91 -22.76
CA TRP A 24 23.07 -25.44 -22.96
C TRP A 24 24.04 -24.37 -23.45
N ASP A 25 23.58 -23.53 -24.38
CA ASP A 25 24.40 -22.45 -24.94
C ASP A 25 24.79 -21.43 -23.87
N ILE A 26 23.86 -21.05 -22.97
CA ILE A 26 24.17 -20.13 -21.85
C ILE A 26 25.18 -20.77 -20.88
N MET A 27 25.08 -22.07 -20.61
CA MET A 27 26.06 -22.79 -19.79
C MET A 27 27.41 -23.00 -20.49
N GLY A 28 27.51 -22.71 -21.79
CA GLY A 28 28.69 -23.04 -22.60
C GLY A 28 28.91 -24.55 -22.77
N LEU A 29 27.84 -25.33 -22.72
CA LEU A 29 27.86 -26.80 -22.80
C LEU A 29 27.15 -27.30 -24.06
N THR A 30 27.39 -28.57 -24.40
CA THR A 30 26.66 -29.26 -25.47
C THR A 30 25.72 -30.28 -24.83
N PRO A 31 24.45 -30.38 -25.27
CA PRO A 31 23.54 -31.41 -24.78
C PRO A 31 24.09 -32.82 -25.04
N PRO A 32 23.97 -33.76 -24.09
CA PRO A 32 24.33 -35.15 -24.31
C PRO A 32 23.47 -35.74 -25.42
N LYS A 33 24.01 -36.73 -26.15
CA LYS A 33 23.23 -37.51 -27.11
C LYS A 33 22.15 -38.32 -26.39
N GLU A 34 21.11 -38.75 -27.11
CA GLU A 34 19.96 -39.49 -26.52
C GLU A 34 20.36 -40.77 -25.77
N ASP A 35 21.50 -41.37 -26.11
CA ASP A 35 22.06 -42.58 -25.50
C ASP A 35 23.10 -42.30 -24.39
N GLU A 36 23.44 -41.04 -24.14
CA GLU A 36 24.41 -40.65 -23.11
C GLU A 36 23.73 -40.36 -21.77
N THR A 37 24.42 -40.71 -20.68
CA THR A 37 23.91 -40.43 -19.32
C THR A 37 23.80 -38.91 -19.12
N PRO A 38 22.65 -38.40 -18.64
CA PRO A 38 22.52 -36.98 -18.35
C PRO A 38 23.59 -36.50 -17.38
N LEU A 39 24.07 -35.26 -17.58
CA LEU A 39 25.03 -34.67 -16.65
C LEU A 39 24.43 -34.59 -15.25
N ALA A 40 25.23 -34.94 -14.25
CA ALA A 40 24.86 -34.74 -12.86
C ALA A 40 24.43 -33.27 -12.66
N PRO A 41 23.36 -33.00 -11.89
CA PRO A 41 22.89 -31.64 -11.67
C PRO A 41 24.03 -30.73 -11.20
N THR A 42 24.41 -29.75 -12.02
CA THR A 42 25.43 -28.75 -11.67
C THR A 42 24.73 -27.59 -10.97
N GLY A 43 24.60 -27.70 -9.64
CA GLY A 43 23.80 -26.74 -8.89
C GLY A 43 22.30 -27.03 -9.06
N GLY A 44 21.62 -27.12 -7.92
CA GLY A 44 20.22 -27.46 -7.84
C GLY A 44 19.85 -27.38 -6.37
N GLY A 45 18.96 -26.45 -6.04
CA GLY A 45 18.53 -26.20 -4.67
C GLY A 45 17.01 -26.15 -4.59
N VAL A 46 16.54 -25.90 -3.38
CA VAL A 46 15.12 -25.65 -3.10
C VAL A 46 14.69 -24.35 -3.78
N GLY A 47 13.59 -24.40 -4.54
CA GLY A 47 12.93 -23.21 -5.09
C GLY A 47 11.58 -22.96 -4.40
N PRO A 48 10.88 -21.86 -4.73
CA PRO A 48 9.60 -21.55 -4.08
C PRO A 48 8.44 -22.38 -4.66
N GLY A 49 8.66 -23.06 -5.79
CA GLY A 49 7.60 -23.72 -6.56
C GLY A 49 6.88 -24.85 -5.81
N LEU A 50 7.61 -25.71 -5.09
CA LEU A 50 6.98 -26.80 -4.33
C LEU A 50 6.14 -26.28 -3.17
N ALA A 51 6.69 -25.33 -2.39
CA ALA A 51 5.96 -24.71 -1.29
C ALA A 51 4.73 -23.95 -1.78
N PHE A 52 4.84 -23.25 -2.93
CA PHE A 52 3.71 -22.64 -3.62
C PHE A 52 2.64 -23.67 -4.01
N GLY A 53 3.04 -24.74 -4.71
CA GLY A 53 2.11 -25.77 -5.18
C GLY A 53 1.39 -26.47 -4.02
N ARG A 54 2.12 -26.73 -2.92
CA ARG A 54 1.54 -27.30 -1.70
C ARG A 54 0.53 -26.35 -1.06
N ALA A 55 0.90 -25.08 -0.87
CA ALA A 55 0.01 -24.09 -0.28
C ALA A 55 -1.26 -23.88 -1.11
N MET A 56 -1.14 -23.78 -2.43
CA MET A 56 -2.29 -23.69 -3.33
C MET A 56 -3.17 -24.95 -3.27
N TYR A 57 -2.60 -26.14 -3.16
CA TYR A 57 -3.36 -27.37 -2.95
C TYR A 57 -4.11 -27.34 -1.62
N ASP A 58 -3.48 -26.88 -0.54
CA ASP A 58 -4.11 -26.78 0.77
C ASP A 58 -5.29 -25.78 0.77
N GLU A 59 -5.22 -24.70 -0.01
CA GLU A 59 -6.33 -23.73 -0.17
C GLU A 59 -7.46 -24.19 -1.10
N THR A 60 -7.13 -24.94 -2.17
CA THR A 60 -8.08 -25.22 -3.26
C THR A 60 -8.54 -26.67 -3.35
N GLY A 61 -7.78 -27.61 -2.78
CA GLY A 61 -7.93 -29.05 -3.02
C GLY A 61 -7.57 -29.49 -4.44
N VAL A 62 -7.09 -28.60 -5.30
CA VAL A 62 -6.76 -28.89 -6.71
C VAL A 62 -5.26 -29.17 -6.84
N PRO A 63 -4.84 -30.31 -7.41
CA PRO A 63 -3.43 -30.58 -7.71
C PRO A 63 -2.82 -29.52 -8.63
N GLN A 64 -1.62 -29.04 -8.29
CA GLN A 64 -0.96 -27.96 -9.01
C GLN A 64 0.06 -28.52 -10.01
N GLY A 65 -0.03 -28.08 -11.27
CA GLY A 65 0.98 -28.33 -12.29
C GLY A 65 2.02 -27.21 -12.33
N LEU A 66 3.30 -27.54 -12.12
CA LEU A 66 4.40 -26.58 -12.14
C LEU A 66 5.24 -26.75 -13.40
N ILE A 67 5.40 -25.69 -14.18
CA ILE A 67 6.20 -25.69 -15.41
C ILE A 67 7.46 -24.82 -15.19
N PRO A 68 8.59 -25.41 -14.77
CA PRO A 68 9.82 -24.65 -14.52
C PRO A 68 10.44 -24.16 -15.83
N CYS A 69 10.69 -22.86 -15.95
CA CYS A 69 11.31 -22.26 -17.15
C CYS A 69 12.56 -21.42 -16.81
N GLY A 70 12.86 -21.20 -15.53
CA GLY A 70 13.94 -20.32 -15.10
C GLY A 70 15.33 -20.76 -15.54
N HIS A 71 16.23 -19.78 -15.67
CA HIS A 71 17.64 -19.96 -15.97
C HIS A 71 18.46 -18.94 -15.16
N GLY A 72 19.52 -19.38 -14.48
CA GLY A 72 20.32 -18.52 -13.60
C GLY A 72 21.24 -17.53 -14.35
N GLY A 73 21.41 -16.32 -13.80
CA GLY A 73 22.34 -15.32 -14.36
C GLY A 73 21.86 -14.63 -15.64
N THR A 74 20.57 -14.69 -15.95
CA THR A 74 20.01 -14.11 -17.17
C THR A 74 19.45 -12.71 -16.94
N THR A 75 19.68 -11.80 -17.89
CA THR A 75 19.00 -10.48 -17.93
C THR A 75 17.71 -10.54 -18.74
N MET A 76 16.87 -9.50 -18.65
CA MET A 76 15.66 -9.39 -19.47
C MET A 76 15.92 -9.37 -20.98
N THR A 77 17.14 -9.05 -21.43
CA THR A 77 17.54 -9.15 -22.85
C THR A 77 17.46 -10.58 -23.38
N LEU A 78 17.73 -11.59 -22.54
CA LEU A 78 17.64 -12.99 -22.95
C LEU A 78 16.18 -13.49 -23.00
N TRP A 79 15.27 -12.75 -22.37
CA TRP A 79 13.83 -13.01 -22.29
C TRP A 79 13.01 -12.13 -23.25
N ASP A 80 13.66 -11.44 -24.19
CA ASP A 80 13.00 -10.52 -25.13
C ASP A 80 12.00 -11.26 -26.04
N PRO A 81 10.70 -10.89 -26.01
CA PRO A 81 9.69 -11.45 -26.91
C PRO A 81 10.02 -11.32 -28.40
N ALA A 82 10.83 -10.34 -28.81
CA ALA A 82 11.27 -10.19 -30.20
C ALA A 82 12.05 -11.42 -30.71
N ARG A 83 12.62 -12.21 -29.80
CA ARG A 83 13.39 -13.43 -30.10
C ARG A 83 12.53 -14.70 -30.11
N ARG A 84 11.20 -14.56 -30.07
CA ARG A 84 10.24 -15.69 -30.12
C ARG A 84 10.48 -16.62 -31.31
N ALA A 85 10.75 -16.06 -32.50
CA ALA A 85 10.95 -16.83 -33.73
C ALA A 85 12.20 -17.72 -33.70
N GLU A 86 13.12 -17.50 -32.75
CA GLU A 86 14.30 -18.33 -32.54
C GLU A 86 13.96 -19.66 -31.85
N GLY A 87 12.72 -19.87 -31.39
CA GLY A 87 12.27 -21.12 -30.80
C GLY A 87 13.08 -21.49 -29.57
N ASP A 88 13.67 -22.68 -29.54
CA ASP A 88 14.43 -23.20 -28.41
C ASP A 88 15.83 -22.57 -28.24
N LEU A 89 16.22 -21.65 -29.14
CA LEU A 89 17.45 -20.86 -29.07
C LEU A 89 17.29 -19.55 -28.28
N SER A 90 16.07 -19.17 -27.89
CA SER A 90 15.81 -18.06 -26.97
C SER A 90 15.05 -18.53 -25.73
N LEU A 91 15.24 -17.88 -24.58
CA LEU A 91 14.54 -18.28 -23.34
C LEU A 91 13.02 -18.05 -23.47
N TYR A 92 12.62 -16.97 -24.14
CA TYR A 92 11.22 -16.67 -24.39
C TYR A 92 10.57 -17.73 -25.30
N GLY A 93 11.21 -18.08 -26.42
CA GLY A 93 10.71 -19.11 -27.33
C GLY A 93 10.68 -20.50 -26.68
N ALA A 94 11.73 -20.87 -25.94
CA ALA A 94 11.80 -22.12 -25.18
C ALA A 94 10.70 -22.23 -24.11
N MET A 95 10.37 -21.13 -23.43
CA MET A 95 9.27 -21.05 -22.46
C MET A 95 7.92 -21.30 -23.13
N LEU A 96 7.63 -20.62 -24.25
CA LEU A 96 6.37 -20.81 -24.97
C LEU A 96 6.23 -22.22 -25.55
N GLU A 97 7.30 -22.76 -26.13
CA GLU A 97 7.30 -24.13 -26.64
C GLU A 97 7.02 -25.13 -25.51
N ARG A 98 7.57 -24.88 -24.32
CA ARG A 98 7.26 -25.70 -23.16
C ARG A 98 5.79 -25.61 -22.74
N PHE A 99 5.20 -24.42 -22.73
CA PHE A 99 3.76 -24.29 -22.47
C PHE A 99 2.95 -25.09 -23.48
N ARG A 100 3.28 -24.98 -24.78
CA ARG A 100 2.64 -25.74 -25.86
C ARG A 100 2.74 -27.25 -25.67
N LEU A 101 3.93 -27.77 -25.36
CA LEU A 101 4.17 -29.19 -25.12
C LEU A 101 3.41 -29.72 -23.89
N ASN A 102 3.07 -28.84 -22.94
CA ASN A 102 2.32 -29.18 -21.73
C ASN A 102 0.82 -28.82 -21.83
N GLY A 103 0.28 -28.78 -23.05
CA GLY A 103 -1.16 -28.60 -23.30
C GLY A 103 -1.61 -27.16 -23.53
N GLY A 104 -0.67 -26.19 -23.50
CA GLY A 104 -0.89 -24.80 -23.89
C GLY A 104 -1.73 -23.96 -22.93
N LYS A 105 -2.16 -24.53 -21.79
CA LYS A 105 -2.97 -23.83 -20.79
C LYS A 105 -2.13 -23.45 -19.59
N VAL A 106 -2.00 -22.15 -19.33
CA VAL A 106 -1.29 -21.58 -18.18
C VAL A 106 -2.28 -20.70 -17.42
N THR A 107 -2.47 -20.97 -16.12
CA THR A 107 -3.44 -20.24 -15.27
C THR A 107 -2.81 -19.02 -14.58
N GLY A 108 -1.50 -18.90 -14.61
CA GLY A 108 -0.76 -17.78 -14.05
C GLY A 108 0.74 -18.01 -14.14
N VAL A 109 1.51 -16.96 -13.89
CA VAL A 109 2.98 -16.97 -13.99
C VAL A 109 3.57 -16.41 -12.71
N ILE A 110 4.57 -17.13 -12.17
CA ILE A 110 5.44 -16.64 -11.10
C ILE A 110 6.76 -16.22 -11.76
N TRP A 111 7.18 -14.99 -11.49
CA TRP A 111 8.37 -14.41 -12.08
C TRP A 111 9.32 -13.89 -11.01
N TYR A 112 10.51 -14.47 -10.91
CA TYR A 112 11.55 -14.00 -10.00
C TYR A 112 12.84 -13.81 -10.79
N GLN A 113 13.09 -12.57 -11.18
CA GLN A 113 14.27 -12.16 -11.94
C GLN A 113 14.49 -10.65 -11.76
N GLY A 114 15.75 -10.24 -11.83
CA GLY A 114 16.18 -8.84 -11.94
C GLY A 114 17.59 -8.59 -11.43
N GLU A 115 18.19 -9.56 -10.74
CA GLU A 115 19.52 -9.50 -10.15
C GLU A 115 20.58 -9.15 -11.19
N SER A 116 20.54 -9.78 -12.37
CA SER A 116 21.50 -9.51 -13.45
C SER A 116 21.24 -8.19 -14.19
N ASP A 117 20.03 -7.62 -14.10
CA ASP A 117 19.69 -6.30 -14.65
C ASP A 117 20.06 -5.16 -13.69
N ALA A 118 20.44 -5.46 -12.43
CA ALA A 118 20.85 -4.48 -11.43
C ALA A 118 22.26 -3.90 -11.68
N ARG A 119 22.48 -3.37 -12.89
CA ARG A 119 23.70 -2.69 -13.34
C ARG A 119 23.37 -1.47 -14.20
N ALA A 120 24.34 -0.57 -14.36
CA ALA A 120 24.16 0.74 -14.98
C ALA A 120 23.51 0.68 -16.37
N GLU A 121 23.87 -0.34 -17.15
CA GLU A 121 23.46 -0.49 -18.54
C GLU A 121 22.04 -1.01 -18.70
N ASP A 122 21.57 -1.85 -17.77
CA ASP A 122 20.31 -2.59 -17.91
C ASP A 122 19.17 -2.06 -17.03
N TYR A 123 19.48 -1.54 -15.83
CA TYR A 123 18.44 -1.07 -14.92
C TYR A 123 17.49 -0.01 -15.52
N PRO A 124 17.93 0.93 -16.40
CA PRO A 124 17.03 1.93 -16.98
C PRO A 124 16.02 1.31 -17.97
N LEU A 125 16.34 0.14 -18.52
CA LEU A 125 15.54 -0.56 -19.54
C LEU A 125 14.61 -1.60 -18.92
N PHE A 126 14.87 -2.02 -17.68
CA PHE A 126 14.19 -3.12 -17.01
C PHE A 126 12.66 -2.98 -17.02
N ALA A 127 12.13 -1.82 -16.58
CA ALA A 127 10.68 -1.61 -16.50
C ALA A 127 9.99 -1.76 -17.87
N GLY A 128 10.54 -1.14 -18.92
CA GLY A 128 9.99 -1.25 -20.27
C GLY A 128 10.09 -2.67 -20.83
N ARG A 129 11.16 -3.40 -20.52
CA ARG A 129 11.32 -4.82 -20.90
C ARG A 129 10.31 -5.72 -20.19
N MET A 130 10.06 -5.49 -18.90
CA MET A 130 9.06 -6.23 -18.12
C MET A 130 7.64 -5.98 -18.62
N ASP A 131 7.30 -4.73 -18.92
CA ASP A 131 6.01 -4.37 -19.49
C ASP A 131 5.78 -5.05 -20.85
N ASN A 132 6.79 -5.00 -21.72
CA ASN A 132 6.76 -5.66 -23.03
C ASN A 132 6.65 -7.18 -22.89
N PHE A 133 7.44 -7.77 -22.00
CA PHE A 133 7.43 -9.21 -21.72
C PHE A 133 6.04 -9.68 -21.31
N LEU A 134 5.42 -9.04 -20.32
CA LEU A 134 4.09 -9.44 -19.84
C LEU A 134 3.01 -9.19 -20.90
N SER A 135 3.07 -8.06 -21.60
CA SER A 135 2.12 -7.74 -22.68
C SER A 135 2.15 -8.79 -23.79
N GLU A 136 3.33 -9.14 -24.29
CA GLU A 136 3.48 -10.16 -25.33
C GLU A 136 3.13 -11.56 -24.83
N LEU A 137 3.49 -11.90 -23.58
CA LEU A 137 3.15 -13.18 -22.98
C LEU A 137 1.64 -13.37 -22.87
N ARG A 138 0.90 -12.33 -22.46
CA ARG A 138 -0.57 -12.35 -22.41
C ARG A 138 -1.19 -12.53 -23.79
N LYS A 139 -0.63 -11.90 -24.82
CA LYS A 139 -1.08 -12.08 -26.22
C LYS A 139 -0.87 -13.51 -26.69
N ASP A 140 0.29 -14.09 -26.39
CA ASP A 140 0.67 -15.45 -26.84
C ASP A 140 -0.13 -16.55 -26.17
N LEU A 141 -0.53 -16.32 -24.92
CA LEU A 141 -1.39 -17.21 -24.17
C LEU A 141 -2.88 -16.92 -24.39
N HIS A 142 -3.21 -15.88 -25.18
CA HIS A 142 -4.57 -15.41 -25.43
C HIS A 142 -5.35 -15.12 -24.12
N ASP A 143 -4.66 -14.55 -23.13
CA ASP A 143 -5.23 -14.17 -21.84
C ASP A 143 -4.73 -12.79 -21.41
N GLU A 144 -5.51 -11.75 -21.71
CA GLU A 144 -5.20 -10.36 -21.33
C GLU A 144 -5.21 -10.13 -19.81
N ASN A 145 -5.82 -11.04 -19.05
CA ASN A 145 -5.96 -10.96 -17.60
C ASN A 145 -5.10 -11.99 -16.85
N LEU A 146 -4.16 -12.65 -17.55
CA LEU A 146 -3.30 -13.67 -16.97
C LEU A 146 -2.67 -13.15 -15.66
N PRO A 147 -2.96 -13.80 -14.52
CA PRO A 147 -2.35 -13.46 -13.24
C PRO A 147 -0.82 -13.57 -13.33
N PHE A 148 -0.15 -12.50 -12.94
CA PHE A 148 1.31 -12.43 -12.95
C PHE A 148 1.82 -12.02 -11.58
N ILE A 149 2.58 -12.90 -10.93
CA ILE A 149 3.09 -12.68 -9.59
C ILE A 149 4.60 -12.53 -9.70
N GLN A 150 5.07 -11.30 -9.57
CA GLN A 150 6.50 -11.03 -9.57
C GLN A 150 7.04 -11.05 -8.14
N VAL A 151 8.30 -11.44 -8.00
CA VAL A 151 9.04 -11.33 -6.75
C VAL A 151 9.89 -10.08 -6.79
N GLN A 152 9.73 -9.22 -5.77
CA GLN A 152 10.65 -8.10 -5.57
C GLN A 152 11.94 -8.62 -4.93
N LEU A 153 13.08 -8.27 -5.52
CA LEU A 153 14.37 -8.88 -5.22
C LEU A 153 14.72 -8.91 -3.72
N ALA A 154 15.30 -10.03 -3.30
CA ALA A 154 16.01 -10.14 -2.03
C ALA A 154 17.25 -9.23 -1.99
N LYS A 155 17.97 -9.24 -0.87
CA LYS A 155 19.23 -8.51 -0.68
C LYS A 155 20.40 -9.15 -1.42
N TYR A 156 21.41 -8.35 -1.76
CA TYR A 156 22.69 -8.80 -2.31
C TYR A 156 23.82 -8.44 -1.35
N ILE A 157 24.42 -9.45 -0.73
CA ILE A 157 25.44 -9.33 0.33
C ILE A 157 26.81 -9.11 -0.31
N VAL A 158 27.04 -7.88 -0.76
CA VAL A 158 28.31 -7.46 -1.37
C VAL A 158 28.91 -6.27 -0.61
N THR A 159 30.22 -6.09 -0.74
CA THR A 159 30.90 -4.88 -0.26
C THR A 159 30.58 -3.69 -1.15
N GLY A 160 30.26 -2.55 -0.55
CA GLY A 160 29.87 -1.35 -1.28
C GLY A 160 28.37 -1.33 -1.57
N ASP A 161 27.85 -0.12 -1.76
CA ASP A 161 26.44 0.08 -2.00
C ASP A 161 26.21 0.63 -3.41
N SER A 162 25.13 0.15 -4.04
CA SER A 162 24.71 0.60 -5.36
C SER A 162 23.22 0.88 -5.37
N MET A 163 22.82 1.91 -6.11
CA MET A 163 21.42 2.24 -6.29
C MET A 163 20.67 1.22 -7.18
N TYR A 164 21.37 0.38 -7.94
CA TYR A 164 20.74 -0.43 -8.99
C TYR A 164 19.77 -1.48 -8.42
N PHE A 165 20.10 -2.16 -7.31
CA PHE A 165 19.16 -3.06 -6.63
C PHE A 165 17.92 -2.31 -6.14
N SER A 166 18.09 -1.09 -5.61
CA SER A 166 16.94 -0.25 -5.21
C SER A 166 16.08 0.14 -6.40
N ALA A 167 16.70 0.49 -7.53
CA ALA A 167 16.00 0.86 -8.75
C ALA A 167 15.21 -0.32 -9.34
N ILE A 168 15.80 -1.52 -9.39
CA ILE A 168 15.09 -2.73 -9.84
C ILE A 168 13.93 -3.05 -8.89
N ARG A 169 14.15 -3.03 -7.56
CA ARG A 169 13.07 -3.27 -6.59
C ARG A 169 11.93 -2.26 -6.73
N GLN A 170 12.25 -0.98 -6.98
CA GLN A 170 11.24 0.04 -7.22
C GLN A 170 10.48 -0.22 -8.53
N ALA A 171 11.18 -0.54 -9.62
CA ALA A 171 10.55 -0.86 -10.90
C ALA A 171 9.62 -2.09 -10.81
N GLN A 172 10.01 -3.10 -10.02
CA GLN A 172 9.17 -4.24 -9.70
C GLN A 172 7.92 -3.78 -8.94
N LEU A 173 8.07 -3.03 -7.84
CA LEU A 173 6.92 -2.52 -7.09
C LEU A 173 5.97 -1.68 -7.98
N ASP A 174 6.51 -0.76 -8.77
CA ASP A 174 5.71 0.11 -9.62
C ASP A 174 4.91 -0.64 -10.69
N MET A 175 5.36 -1.82 -11.12
CA MET A 175 4.68 -2.62 -12.13
C MET A 175 3.29 -3.08 -11.66
N ASP A 176 3.08 -3.39 -10.37
CA ASP A 176 1.75 -3.76 -9.86
C ASP A 176 0.74 -2.61 -9.86
N THR A 177 1.23 -1.36 -9.83
CA THR A 177 0.39 -0.16 -9.92
C THR A 177 0.03 0.20 -11.36
N ARG A 178 0.89 -0.18 -12.31
CA ARG A 178 0.77 0.20 -13.72
C ARG A 178 0.04 -0.84 -14.56
N ILE A 179 0.11 -2.12 -14.18
CA ILE A 179 -0.45 -3.24 -14.95
C ILE A 179 -1.48 -4.01 -14.11
N PRO A 180 -2.73 -4.19 -14.58
CA PRO A 180 -3.73 -4.95 -13.87
C PRO A 180 -3.36 -6.44 -13.76
N ARG A 181 -3.90 -7.11 -12.75
CA ARG A 181 -3.67 -8.56 -12.46
C ARG A 181 -2.20 -8.88 -12.21
N VAL A 182 -1.45 -7.94 -11.64
CA VAL A 182 -0.07 -8.13 -11.18
C VAL A 182 -0.01 -8.00 -9.66
N ALA A 183 0.79 -8.85 -9.00
CA ALA A 183 1.11 -8.73 -7.58
C ALA A 183 2.63 -8.81 -7.38
N THR A 184 3.16 -7.97 -6.49
CA THR A 184 4.60 -7.93 -6.16
C THR A 184 4.85 -8.50 -4.78
N VAL A 185 5.48 -9.67 -4.69
CA VAL A 185 5.80 -10.35 -3.42
C VAL A 185 7.23 -10.02 -2.99
N PRO A 186 7.45 -9.40 -1.82
CA PRO A 186 8.80 -9.06 -1.37
C PRO A 186 9.58 -10.24 -0.78
N ALA A 187 10.87 -10.31 -1.14
CA ALA A 187 11.83 -11.28 -0.65
C ALA A 187 12.96 -10.68 0.21
N ILE A 188 12.93 -9.37 0.47
CA ILE A 188 14.04 -8.62 1.09
C ILE A 188 14.38 -9.01 2.54
N ASP A 189 13.40 -9.52 3.28
CA ASP A 189 13.52 -9.98 4.66
C ASP A 189 13.96 -11.46 4.77
N LEU A 190 14.03 -12.18 3.65
CA LEU A 190 14.24 -13.61 3.66
C LEU A 190 15.71 -13.97 3.99
N PRO A 191 15.93 -15.13 4.65
CA PRO A 191 17.26 -15.65 4.90
C PRO A 191 17.95 -16.05 3.59
N MET A 192 19.24 -15.74 3.47
CA MET A 192 20.07 -15.99 2.29
C MET A 192 20.92 -17.26 2.47
N GLU A 193 21.17 -17.99 1.39
CA GLU A 193 22.10 -19.14 1.34
C GLU A 193 23.53 -18.67 1.17
N ASP A 194 23.73 -17.77 0.22
CA ASP A 194 25.00 -17.15 -0.12
C ASP A 194 24.80 -15.64 -0.29
N ASP A 195 25.65 -15.00 -1.09
CA ASP A 195 25.60 -13.56 -1.29
C ASP A 195 24.37 -13.08 -2.07
N ILE A 196 23.76 -13.91 -2.92
CA ILE A 196 22.68 -13.49 -3.85
C ILE A 196 21.43 -14.38 -3.82
N HIS A 197 21.54 -15.65 -3.39
CA HIS A 197 20.45 -16.62 -3.41
C HIS A 197 19.72 -16.71 -2.07
N VAL A 198 18.38 -16.74 -2.13
CA VAL A 198 17.52 -17.00 -0.96
C VAL A 198 17.70 -18.46 -0.50
N SER A 199 17.89 -18.67 0.80
CA SER A 199 18.05 -20.00 1.42
C SER A 199 16.82 -20.89 1.26
N ALA A 200 17.00 -22.20 1.44
CA ALA A 200 15.90 -23.16 1.39
C ALA A 200 14.71 -22.77 2.31
N LYS A 201 15.00 -22.28 3.53
CA LYS A 201 13.94 -21.81 4.44
C LYS A 201 13.24 -20.56 3.92
N GLY A 202 13.98 -19.64 3.31
CA GLY A 202 13.43 -18.44 2.68
C GLY A 202 12.54 -18.80 1.49
N GLN A 203 12.93 -19.79 0.68
CA GLN A 203 12.15 -20.26 -0.47
C GLN A 203 10.82 -20.91 -0.05
N GLU A 204 10.79 -21.64 1.07
CA GLU A 204 9.56 -22.17 1.66
C GLU A 204 8.58 -21.03 2.03
N ILE A 205 9.09 -19.99 2.71
CA ILE A 205 8.30 -18.81 3.09
C ILE A 205 7.81 -18.07 1.84
N LEU A 206 8.69 -17.87 0.85
CA LEU A 206 8.37 -17.20 -0.40
C LEU A 206 7.28 -17.95 -1.17
N GLY A 207 7.36 -19.28 -1.25
CA GLY A 207 6.34 -20.11 -1.88
C GLY A 207 4.95 -19.93 -1.28
N ARG A 208 4.86 -19.85 0.06
CA ARG A 208 3.58 -19.54 0.73
C ARG A 208 3.08 -18.14 0.40
N ARG A 209 3.95 -17.12 0.45
CA ARG A 209 3.58 -15.73 0.10
C ARG A 209 3.10 -15.60 -1.36
N LEU A 210 3.72 -16.35 -2.28
CA LEU A 210 3.29 -16.43 -3.67
C LEU A 210 1.90 -17.07 -3.81
N ALA A 211 1.60 -18.11 -3.02
CA ALA A 211 0.28 -18.75 -3.01
C ALA A 211 -0.79 -17.81 -2.47
N ASP A 212 -0.50 -17.06 -1.40
CA ASP A 212 -1.42 -16.06 -0.86
C ASP A 212 -1.71 -14.95 -1.90
N ALA A 213 -0.68 -14.47 -2.61
CA ALA A 213 -0.84 -13.49 -3.67
C ALA A 213 -1.65 -14.05 -4.86
N ALA A 214 -1.44 -15.32 -5.23
CA ALA A 214 -2.23 -15.99 -6.25
C ALA A 214 -3.69 -16.10 -5.85
N CYS A 215 -3.99 -16.51 -4.62
CA CYS A 215 -5.34 -16.59 -4.10
C CYS A 215 -6.03 -15.22 -4.13
N ALA A 216 -5.33 -14.15 -3.71
CA ALA A 216 -5.84 -12.79 -3.78
C ALA A 216 -6.17 -12.35 -5.22
N LEU A 217 -5.29 -12.62 -6.19
CA LEU A 217 -5.53 -12.29 -7.61
C LEU A 217 -6.67 -13.10 -8.23
N LEU A 218 -6.86 -14.34 -7.78
CA LEU A 218 -7.89 -15.26 -8.27
C LEU A 218 -9.24 -15.13 -7.52
N GLY A 219 -9.30 -14.36 -6.43
CA GLY A 219 -10.50 -14.26 -5.60
C GLY A 219 -10.82 -15.53 -4.82
N ILE A 220 -9.79 -16.31 -4.47
CA ILE A 220 -9.90 -17.53 -3.67
C ILE A 220 -9.70 -17.16 -2.20
N GLY A 221 -10.62 -17.57 -1.33
CA GLY A 221 -10.55 -17.31 0.10
C GLY A 221 -10.55 -15.83 0.47
N ASN A 222 -10.06 -15.51 1.67
CA ASN A 222 -9.96 -14.15 2.20
C ASN A 222 -8.51 -13.67 2.20
N HIS A 223 -7.83 -13.78 1.06
CA HIS A 223 -6.44 -13.36 0.93
C HIS A 223 -6.36 -11.90 0.47
N LEU A 224 -5.37 -11.18 1.02
CA LEU A 224 -5.07 -9.82 0.62
C LEU A 224 -3.89 -9.80 -0.35
N LEU A 225 -3.88 -8.82 -1.25
CA LEU A 225 -2.69 -8.50 -2.03
C LEU A 225 -1.50 -8.15 -1.12
N PRO A 226 -0.26 -8.23 -1.63
CA PRO A 226 0.91 -7.77 -0.89
C PRO A 226 0.77 -6.34 -0.35
N ILE A 227 1.46 -6.05 0.75
CA ILE A 227 1.44 -4.72 1.38
C ILE A 227 1.95 -3.68 0.40
N ARG A 228 1.24 -2.56 0.27
CA ARG A 228 1.56 -1.50 -0.69
C ARG A 228 1.84 -0.18 0.02
N PRO A 229 3.00 0.46 -0.15
CA PRO A 229 3.22 1.82 0.33
C PRO A 229 2.46 2.82 -0.56
N VAL A 230 1.68 3.70 0.06
CA VAL A 230 0.77 4.61 -0.65
C VAL A 230 1.32 6.02 -0.73
N ARG A 231 1.77 6.57 0.40
CA ARG A 231 2.26 7.94 0.51
C ARG A 231 3.14 8.14 1.73
N ALA A 232 3.99 9.15 1.65
CA ALA A 232 4.80 9.66 2.75
C ALA A 232 4.62 11.17 2.90
N GLU A 233 4.40 11.63 4.13
CA GLU A 233 4.03 13.02 4.42
C GLU A 233 4.76 13.53 5.67
N ILE A 234 5.28 14.76 5.66
CA ILE A 234 5.74 15.46 6.87
C ILE A 234 4.50 15.90 7.64
N CYS A 235 4.36 15.46 8.89
CA CYS A 235 3.25 15.85 9.75
C CYS A 235 3.46 17.28 10.26
N THR A 236 2.73 18.26 9.71
CA THR A 236 2.84 19.66 10.12
C THR A 236 2.19 19.93 11.47
N SER A 237 1.27 19.05 11.87
CA SER A 237 0.57 19.07 13.15
C SER A 237 1.40 18.51 14.32
N PHE A 238 2.65 18.11 14.10
CA PHE A 238 3.50 17.55 15.15
C PHE A 238 4.04 18.63 16.11
N HIS A 239 3.59 18.59 17.37
CA HIS A 239 3.98 19.55 18.42
C HIS A 239 5.12 19.04 19.32
N GLY A 240 6.09 18.31 18.76
CA GLY A 240 7.23 17.79 19.50
C GLY A 240 8.38 18.79 19.69
N PRO A 241 9.52 18.33 20.26
CA PRO A 241 10.71 19.17 20.37
C PRO A 241 11.12 19.75 19.01
N ALA A 242 11.48 21.04 18.97
CA ALA A 242 11.77 21.78 17.75
C ALA A 242 12.88 21.16 16.86
N TYR A 243 13.76 20.34 17.45
CA TYR A 243 14.83 19.64 16.73
C TYR A 243 14.40 18.30 16.10
N LEU A 244 13.11 17.95 16.13
CA LEU A 244 12.56 16.75 15.50
C LEU A 244 11.53 17.12 14.43
N LYS A 245 11.48 16.31 13.38
CA LYS A 245 10.36 16.27 12.42
C LYS A 245 9.69 14.91 12.51
N GLN A 246 8.41 14.88 12.16
CA GLN A 246 7.63 13.65 12.07
C GLN A 246 7.23 13.40 10.62
N ILE A 247 7.43 12.18 10.14
CA ILE A 247 7.00 11.71 8.83
C ILE A 247 6.05 10.55 9.02
N GLN A 248 4.87 10.59 8.39
CA GLN A 248 3.94 9.48 8.30
C GLN A 248 4.12 8.75 6.97
N VAL A 249 4.22 7.43 7.02
CA VAL A 249 4.16 6.56 5.84
C VAL A 249 2.91 5.71 5.93
N THR A 250 2.04 5.77 4.92
CA THR A 250 0.75 5.04 4.88
C THR A 250 0.86 3.83 3.95
N PHE A 251 0.23 2.73 4.34
CA PHE A 251 0.20 1.46 3.62
C PHE A 251 -1.23 0.99 3.35
N GLU A 252 -1.38 0.23 2.28
CA GLU A 252 -2.58 -0.53 1.94
C GLU A 252 -2.31 -2.04 2.05
N ASN A 253 -3.39 -2.81 2.09
CA ASN A 253 -3.40 -4.28 2.21
C ASN A 253 -2.66 -4.82 3.44
N MET A 254 -2.42 -3.99 4.45
CA MET A 254 -1.75 -4.37 5.69
C MET A 254 -2.74 -4.99 6.68
N VAL A 255 -2.30 -5.97 7.47
CA VAL A 255 -3.13 -6.56 8.53
C VAL A 255 -2.59 -6.13 9.88
N GLY A 256 -3.44 -5.45 10.66
CA GLY A 256 -3.07 -4.93 11.97
C GLY A 256 -2.00 -3.84 11.88
N CYS A 257 -0.99 -3.94 12.74
CA CYS A 257 0.18 -3.05 12.77
C CYS A 257 1.41 -3.78 12.22
N LEU A 258 2.42 -3.01 11.81
CA LEU A 258 3.75 -3.59 11.63
C LEU A 258 4.36 -3.98 12.97
N SER A 259 5.30 -4.92 12.91
CA SER A 259 6.12 -5.40 14.02
C SER A 259 7.51 -5.77 13.50
N ALA A 260 8.47 -5.88 14.42
CA ALA A 260 9.84 -6.27 14.09
C ALA A 260 10.38 -7.26 15.13
N PRO A 261 11.11 -8.31 14.71
CA PRO A 261 11.97 -9.04 15.62
C PRO A 261 13.17 -8.14 15.96
N GLY A 262 13.19 -7.62 17.19
CA GLY A 262 14.23 -6.74 17.69
C GLY A 262 14.02 -5.26 17.31
N VAL A 263 15.12 -4.54 17.06
CA VAL A 263 15.07 -3.11 16.74
C VAL A 263 14.50 -2.92 15.33
N PRO A 264 13.40 -2.18 15.15
CA PRO A 264 12.85 -1.92 13.83
C PRO A 264 13.80 -1.05 13.00
N THR A 265 14.07 -1.48 11.78
CA THR A 265 15.04 -0.81 10.89
C THR A 265 14.61 -0.91 9.42
N GLY A 266 15.40 -0.30 8.53
CA GLY A 266 15.24 -0.38 7.08
C GLY A 266 14.81 0.95 6.44
N PHE A 267 14.31 1.90 7.22
CA PHE A 267 13.93 3.24 6.73
C PHE A 267 15.13 4.20 6.63
N THR A 268 15.19 4.94 5.54
CA THR A 268 16.14 6.04 5.30
C THR A 268 15.41 7.29 4.85
N ILE A 269 15.94 8.46 5.18
CA ILE A 269 15.43 9.77 4.72
C ILE A 269 16.53 10.43 3.91
N ASP A 270 16.24 10.81 2.67
CA ASP A 270 17.23 11.35 1.72
C ASP A 270 18.49 10.45 1.61
N GLY A 271 18.32 9.13 1.76
CA GLY A 271 19.40 8.14 1.76
C GLY A 271 20.18 7.99 3.06
N LEU A 272 19.82 8.72 4.11
CA LEU A 272 20.50 8.68 5.41
C LEU A 272 19.70 7.87 6.43
N GLN A 273 20.42 7.12 7.26
CA GLN A 273 19.89 6.44 8.45
C GLN A 273 19.59 7.48 9.54
N ALA A 274 18.42 8.11 9.46
CA ALA A 274 18.08 9.28 10.26
C ALA A 274 16.85 9.12 11.16
N VAL A 275 16.21 7.94 11.14
CA VAL A 275 15.07 7.62 11.98
C VAL A 275 15.55 7.39 13.41
N VAL A 276 15.09 8.24 14.34
CA VAL A 276 15.42 8.17 15.76
C VAL A 276 14.42 7.31 16.52
N LYS A 277 13.16 7.35 16.11
CA LYS A 277 12.08 6.53 16.67
C LYS A 277 11.08 6.18 15.57
N MET A 278 10.55 4.98 15.67
CA MET A 278 9.46 4.48 14.83
C MET A 278 8.28 4.14 15.73
N GLU A 279 7.09 4.56 15.34
CA GLU A 279 5.83 4.17 15.97
C GLU A 279 4.96 3.48 14.93
N MET A 280 4.51 2.28 15.27
CA MET A 280 3.78 1.38 14.37
C MET A 280 2.30 1.45 14.71
N LEU A 281 1.49 1.91 13.76
CA LEU A 281 0.05 2.07 13.89
C LEU A 281 -0.66 1.22 12.83
N PRO A 282 -1.98 1.00 12.95
CA PRO A 282 -2.74 0.36 11.89
C PRO A 282 -2.60 1.14 10.58
N ASN A 283 -2.25 0.42 9.51
CA ASN A 283 -1.99 0.92 8.16
C ASN A 283 -0.95 2.03 8.01
N LYS A 284 -0.16 2.36 9.04
CA LYS A 284 0.84 3.43 8.93
C LYS A 284 2.00 3.30 9.90
N VAL A 285 3.11 3.94 9.55
CA VAL A 285 4.26 4.12 10.42
C VAL A 285 4.54 5.60 10.58
N ILE A 286 4.83 6.00 11.81
CA ILE A 286 5.28 7.33 12.16
C ILE A 286 6.79 7.28 12.43
N LEU A 287 7.55 8.07 11.69
CA LEU A 287 9.00 8.19 11.79
C LEU A 287 9.34 9.53 12.43
N LEU A 288 10.02 9.50 13.58
CA LEU A 288 10.64 10.69 14.15
C LEU A 288 12.09 10.79 13.70
N ILE A 289 12.46 11.93 13.13
CA ILE A 289 13.78 12.16 12.54
C ILE A 289 14.37 13.46 13.11
N ARG A 290 15.70 13.57 13.13
CA ARG A 290 16.35 14.83 13.53
C ARG A 290 16.12 15.91 12.47
N GLN A 291 15.93 17.15 12.93
CA GLN A 291 15.88 18.34 12.08
C GLN A 291 17.21 18.53 11.33
N GLY A 292 17.17 19.22 10.18
CA GLY A 292 18.33 19.47 9.31
C GLY A 292 18.29 18.70 7.99
N LEU A 293 17.44 17.68 7.89
CA LEU A 293 17.16 17.00 6.61
C LEU A 293 16.16 17.77 5.77
N GLN A 294 16.37 17.73 4.45
CA GLN A 294 15.45 18.31 3.48
C GLN A 294 14.14 17.51 3.43
N CYS A 295 14.20 16.21 3.71
CA CYS A 295 13.04 15.32 3.73
C CYS A 295 12.34 15.32 2.36
N ARG A 296 13.11 15.04 1.30
CA ARG A 296 12.61 14.93 -0.08
C ARG A 296 12.03 13.55 -0.36
N GLU A 297 12.66 12.52 0.20
CA GLU A 297 12.23 11.14 0.02
C GLU A 297 12.42 10.30 1.29
N VAL A 298 11.54 9.31 1.45
CA VAL A 298 11.70 8.21 2.41
C VAL A 298 11.83 6.92 1.62
N ALA A 299 12.78 6.09 2.02
CA ALA A 299 12.94 4.77 1.43
C ALA A 299 12.98 3.68 2.49
N TYR A 300 12.41 2.52 2.18
CA TYR A 300 12.57 1.28 2.94
C TYR A 300 13.38 0.29 2.10
N GLY A 301 14.41 -0.33 2.68
CA GLY A 301 15.21 -1.34 1.97
C GLY A 301 16.13 -0.78 0.87
N ARG A 302 16.70 0.40 1.11
CA ARG A 302 17.66 1.05 0.21
C ARG A 302 19.00 0.31 0.18
N GLY A 303 19.58 0.22 -1.01
CA GLY A 303 20.88 -0.35 -1.28
C GLY A 303 20.87 -1.84 -1.62
N ASN A 304 22.07 -2.41 -1.73
CA ASN A 304 22.28 -3.83 -2.05
C ASN A 304 21.87 -4.73 -0.88
N ASN A 305 22.43 -4.46 0.30
CA ASN A 305 22.31 -5.29 1.51
C ASN A 305 21.63 -4.58 2.70
N PRO A 306 20.39 -4.10 2.56
CA PRO A 306 19.69 -3.52 3.70
C PRO A 306 19.28 -4.59 4.71
N TYR A 307 19.31 -4.25 5.99
CA TYR A 307 18.64 -5.05 7.02
C TYR A 307 17.18 -4.60 7.13
N CYS A 308 16.25 -5.45 6.70
CA CYS A 308 14.81 -5.20 6.70
C CYS A 308 14.14 -6.27 7.56
N ASN A 309 13.40 -5.85 8.59
CA ASN A 309 12.78 -6.76 9.55
C ASN A 309 11.33 -6.40 9.88
N LEU A 310 10.67 -5.58 9.06
CA LEU A 310 9.29 -5.16 9.31
C LEU A 310 8.30 -6.11 8.64
N THR A 311 7.41 -6.67 9.43
CA THR A 311 6.31 -7.51 8.96
C THR A 311 5.00 -7.07 9.60
N ASP A 312 3.89 -7.30 8.93
CA ASP A 312 2.57 -7.08 9.55
C ASP A 312 2.18 -8.20 10.52
N ALA A 313 0.96 -8.17 11.06
CA ALA A 313 0.49 -9.16 12.02
C ALA A 313 0.36 -10.60 11.45
N MET A 314 0.44 -10.77 10.14
CA MET A 314 0.47 -12.09 9.47
C MET A 314 1.89 -12.51 9.06
N GLY A 315 2.92 -11.76 9.42
CA GLY A 315 4.30 -12.06 9.03
C GLY A 315 4.62 -11.72 7.57
N ARG A 316 3.80 -10.88 6.91
CA ARG A 316 4.03 -10.42 5.54
C ARG A 316 5.00 -9.25 5.57
N SER A 317 6.10 -9.36 4.82
CA SER A 317 7.12 -8.32 4.74
C SER A 317 6.60 -7.07 4.05
N LEU A 318 7.09 -5.90 4.48
CA LEU A 318 7.06 -4.72 3.64
C LEU A 318 7.88 -4.94 2.36
N PRO A 319 7.44 -4.42 1.20
CA PRO A 319 8.31 -4.26 0.05
C PRO A 319 9.32 -3.15 0.28
N ALA A 320 10.46 -3.22 -0.39
CA ALA A 320 11.34 -2.08 -0.57
C ALA A 320 10.67 -1.03 -1.45
N PHE A 321 10.85 0.24 -1.10
CA PHE A 321 10.31 1.36 -1.86
C PHE A 321 11.10 2.63 -1.61
N THR A 322 10.93 3.61 -2.49
CA THR A 322 11.26 5.01 -2.31
C THR A 322 10.02 5.82 -2.65
N LEU A 323 9.56 6.65 -1.72
CA LEU A 323 8.45 7.57 -1.93
C LEU A 323 8.93 9.01 -1.76
N PRO A 324 8.47 9.95 -2.61
CA PRO A 324 8.64 11.36 -2.33
C PRO A 324 7.87 11.70 -1.05
N ILE A 325 8.53 12.43 -0.16
CA ILE A 325 7.89 12.98 1.03
C ILE A 325 7.20 14.27 0.62
N ARG A 326 5.89 14.31 0.86
CA ARG A 326 5.07 15.51 0.65
C ARG A 326 4.96 16.27 1.96
N THR A 327 4.63 17.54 1.93
CA THR A 327 4.06 18.18 3.12
C THR A 327 2.67 17.59 3.32
N GLU A 328 2.29 17.23 4.53
CA GLU A 328 0.89 16.99 4.85
C GLU A 328 0.07 18.19 4.35
N MET A 329 -1.11 17.93 3.79
CA MET A 329 -2.03 19.00 3.44
C MET A 329 -2.21 19.88 4.67
N PRO A 330 -1.91 21.20 4.61
CA PRO A 330 -2.02 22.06 5.77
C PRO A 330 -3.42 21.92 6.35
N ARG A 331 -3.46 21.78 7.67
CA ARG A 331 -4.69 21.45 8.39
C ARG A 331 -4.84 22.37 9.58
N THR A 332 -6.05 22.87 9.77
CA THR A 332 -6.39 23.66 10.96
C THR A 332 -6.29 22.77 12.20
N LYS A 333 -6.14 23.36 13.38
CA LYS A 333 -6.54 22.63 14.59
C LYS A 333 -8.00 22.20 14.47
N TYR A 334 -8.38 21.18 15.25
CA TYR A 334 -9.80 20.92 15.48
C TYR A 334 -10.47 22.18 16.04
N ALA A 335 -11.75 22.38 15.73
CA ALA A 335 -12.52 23.49 16.25
C ALA A 335 -12.35 23.57 17.77
N GLU A 336 -11.63 24.60 18.25
CA GLU A 336 -11.39 24.75 19.68
C GLU A 336 -12.66 25.20 20.41
N HIS A 337 -13.55 25.90 19.67
CA HIS A 337 -14.83 26.40 20.13
C HIS A 337 -15.89 26.23 19.02
N MET A 338 -17.11 25.87 19.41
CA MET A 338 -18.29 25.90 18.52
C MET A 338 -19.47 26.49 19.27
N ARG A 339 -20.40 27.07 18.51
CA ARG A 339 -21.72 27.45 19.02
C ARG A 339 -22.63 26.23 18.95
N VAL A 340 -23.16 25.84 20.08
CA VAL A 340 -23.95 24.62 20.24
C VAL A 340 -25.35 25.00 20.69
N SER A 341 -26.36 24.47 20.02
CA SER A 341 -27.76 24.71 20.40
C SER A 341 -28.14 23.95 21.68
N MET A 342 -29.16 24.43 22.38
CA MET A 342 -29.98 23.54 23.22
C MET A 342 -30.54 22.37 22.37
N PRO A 343 -30.88 21.22 22.98
CA PRO A 343 -31.59 20.15 22.28
C PRO A 343 -32.85 20.68 21.60
N ASP A 344 -33.01 20.37 20.33
CA ASP A 344 -34.20 20.67 19.56
C ASP A 344 -35.09 19.41 19.50
N LEU A 345 -36.04 19.34 20.43
CA LEU A 345 -36.86 18.16 20.70
C LEU A 345 -38.01 18.04 19.69
N ARG A 346 -37.67 17.66 18.46
CA ARG A 346 -38.59 17.38 17.35
C ARG A 346 -38.40 15.96 16.82
N ASP A 347 -39.22 15.57 15.84
CA ASP A 347 -39.03 14.33 15.06
C ASP A 347 -37.60 14.30 14.48
N ASP A 348 -36.80 13.29 14.83
CA ASP A 348 -35.38 13.19 14.50
C ASP A 348 -35.10 12.51 13.15
N ASP A 349 -36.11 12.50 12.28
CA ASP A 349 -35.99 12.03 10.90
C ASP A 349 -35.05 12.95 10.12
N LEU A 350 -33.77 12.56 10.12
CA LEU A 350 -32.69 13.30 9.47
C LEU A 350 -32.98 13.53 7.97
N ALA A 351 -33.75 12.66 7.30
CA ALA A 351 -34.07 12.84 5.89
C ALA A 351 -34.93 14.09 5.66
N LYS A 352 -35.83 14.42 6.59
CA LYS A 352 -36.72 15.59 6.50
C LYS A 352 -36.04 16.92 6.81
N LEU A 353 -34.97 16.91 7.60
CA LEU A 353 -34.33 18.15 8.05
C LEU A 353 -33.65 18.92 6.90
N ASN A 354 -34.09 20.17 6.68
CA ASN A 354 -33.47 21.13 5.78
C ASN A 354 -32.80 22.27 6.56
N TYR A 355 -31.87 22.98 5.91
CA TYR A 355 -31.11 24.06 6.55
C TYR A 355 -32.01 25.17 7.10
N GLN A 356 -33.05 25.56 6.37
CA GLN A 356 -33.97 26.65 6.74
C GLN A 356 -34.78 26.33 8.01
N GLU A 357 -34.83 25.06 8.43
CA GLU A 357 -35.51 24.62 9.64
C GLU A 357 -34.59 24.61 10.87
N ILE A 358 -33.29 24.86 10.68
CA ILE A 358 -32.31 24.95 11.78
C ILE A 358 -32.43 26.33 12.42
N PRO A 359 -32.68 26.43 13.74
CA PRO A 359 -32.76 27.71 14.43
C PRO A 359 -31.49 28.54 14.22
N ALA A 360 -31.64 29.82 13.91
CA ALA A 360 -30.50 30.74 13.79
C ALA A 360 -29.80 30.90 15.15
N ASP A 361 -28.48 31.15 15.14
CA ASP A 361 -27.73 31.51 16.36
C ASP A 361 -28.00 32.98 16.72
N GLU A 362 -29.20 33.23 17.23
CA GLU A 362 -29.66 34.55 17.64
C GLU A 362 -30.02 34.57 19.14
N PRO A 363 -29.93 35.74 19.80
CA PRO A 363 -30.34 35.89 21.19
C PRO A 363 -31.78 35.39 21.39
N GLY A 364 -31.93 34.32 22.18
CA GLY A 364 -33.23 33.67 22.46
C GLY A 364 -33.36 32.23 21.96
N ASN A 365 -32.53 31.80 21.00
CA ASN A 365 -32.55 30.43 20.47
C ASN A 365 -31.67 29.44 21.25
N GLY A 366 -31.15 29.85 22.41
CA GLY A 366 -30.48 28.96 23.37
C GLY A 366 -29.09 28.46 22.95
N TYR A 367 -28.43 29.09 21.99
CA TYR A 367 -27.06 28.72 21.65
C TYR A 367 -26.06 29.17 22.72
N PHE A 368 -25.10 28.31 23.00
CA PHE A 368 -23.98 28.56 23.91
C PHE A 368 -22.65 28.18 23.26
N THR A 369 -21.56 28.77 23.72
CA THR A 369 -20.22 28.41 23.23
C THR A 369 -19.69 27.21 24.00
N GLN A 370 -19.44 26.11 23.31
CA GLN A 370 -18.79 24.92 23.87
C GLN A 370 -17.31 24.93 23.50
N LYS A 371 -16.44 24.85 24.51
CA LYS A 371 -15.01 24.63 24.32
C LYS A 371 -14.75 23.13 24.12
N SER A 372 -13.77 22.82 23.27
CA SER A 372 -13.30 21.46 23.04
C SER A 372 -12.73 20.80 24.31
N ASP A 373 -12.98 19.49 24.42
CA ASP A 373 -12.27 18.56 25.29
C ASP A 373 -11.34 17.71 24.40
N GLY A 374 -10.05 18.04 24.39
CA GLY A 374 -9.10 17.51 23.41
C GLY A 374 -9.42 17.97 21.99
N CYS A 375 -9.96 17.07 21.16
CA CYS A 375 -10.40 17.38 19.79
C CYS A 375 -11.93 17.37 19.64
N PHE A 376 -12.66 17.03 20.70
CA PHE A 376 -14.11 16.81 20.65
C PHE A 376 -14.86 18.03 21.17
N ILE A 377 -15.96 18.39 20.52
CA ILE A 377 -16.95 19.32 21.04
C ILE A 377 -18.07 18.50 21.66
N ILE A 378 -17.98 18.32 22.97
CA ILE A 378 -18.93 17.55 23.76
C ILE A 378 -19.77 18.53 24.58
N PRO A 379 -21.08 18.68 24.30
CA PRO A 379 -21.94 19.59 25.02
C PRO A 379 -22.04 19.21 26.50
N PHE A 380 -21.88 20.18 27.41
CA PHE A 380 -21.94 19.93 28.86
C PHE A 380 -23.31 19.38 29.31
N ASN A 381 -24.38 19.76 28.62
CA ASN A 381 -25.78 19.37 28.88
C ASN A 381 -26.24 18.17 28.04
N ARG A 382 -25.32 17.31 27.58
CA ARG A 382 -25.68 16.12 26.78
C ARG A 382 -26.59 15.13 27.51
N ILE A 383 -26.50 15.09 28.84
CA ILE A 383 -27.28 14.17 29.67
C ILE A 383 -28.65 14.70 30.08
N ASP A 384 -29.01 15.93 29.69
CA ASP A 384 -30.21 16.61 30.18
C ASP A 384 -31.50 16.11 29.49
N THR A 385 -31.37 15.37 28.39
CA THR A 385 -32.48 14.87 27.56
C THR A 385 -32.31 13.39 27.22
N PRO A 386 -32.29 12.50 28.23
CA PRO A 386 -32.19 11.06 27.98
C PRO A 386 -33.46 10.55 27.32
N HIS A 387 -33.32 9.70 26.30
CA HIS A 387 -34.44 9.05 25.59
C HIS A 387 -35.37 9.96 24.78
N GLU A 388 -35.05 11.23 24.61
CA GLU A 388 -35.82 12.14 23.76
C GLU A 388 -35.26 12.15 22.32
N PRO A 389 -36.12 12.13 21.29
CA PRO A 389 -35.70 12.37 19.92
C PRO A 389 -35.40 13.86 19.73
N GLY A 390 -34.52 14.15 18.78
CA GLY A 390 -34.29 15.52 18.35
C GLY A 390 -32.95 15.70 17.70
N PHE A 391 -32.61 16.97 17.51
CA PHE A 391 -31.34 17.38 16.94
C PHE A 391 -30.55 18.25 17.90
N ARG A 392 -29.24 18.29 17.64
CA ARG A 392 -28.35 19.31 18.15
C ARG A 392 -27.54 19.89 17.01
N TYR A 393 -27.33 21.21 17.07
CA TYR A 393 -26.66 21.95 16.02
C TYR A 393 -25.35 22.51 16.52
N PHE A 394 -24.29 22.25 15.78
CA PHE A 394 -22.95 22.76 16.03
C PHE A 394 -22.59 23.71 14.90
N ARG A 395 -22.30 24.97 15.21
CA ARG A 395 -21.98 26.03 14.26
C ARG A 395 -20.57 26.55 14.48
N VAL A 396 -19.88 26.83 13.39
CA VAL A 396 -18.55 27.44 13.40
C VAL A 396 -18.34 28.25 12.13
N LYS A 397 -17.55 29.32 12.24
CA LYS A 397 -17.13 30.12 11.09
C LYS A 397 -15.71 29.77 10.68
N TYR A 398 -15.46 29.80 9.38
CA TYR A 398 -14.16 29.63 8.79
C TYR A 398 -13.86 30.78 7.83
N GLN A 399 -12.75 31.48 8.06
CA GLN A 399 -12.26 32.50 7.15
C GLN A 399 -11.33 31.86 6.11
N ASN A 400 -11.81 31.72 4.87
CA ASN A 400 -11.01 31.20 3.77
C ASN A 400 -10.31 32.35 3.01
N PRO A 401 -8.97 32.40 2.95
CA PRO A 401 -8.25 33.53 2.36
C PRO A 401 -8.29 33.54 0.82
N VAL A 402 -8.47 32.38 0.18
CA VAL A 402 -8.42 32.22 -1.27
C VAL A 402 -9.39 31.13 -1.73
N THR A 403 -10.02 31.31 -2.89
CA THR A 403 -10.85 30.28 -3.51
C THR A 403 -10.00 29.04 -3.81
N GLN A 404 -10.33 27.92 -3.18
CA GLN A 404 -9.52 26.70 -3.28
C GLN A 404 -10.33 25.44 -2.97
N LYS A 405 -9.79 24.29 -3.39
CA LYS A 405 -10.31 22.99 -3.01
C LYS A 405 -9.78 22.61 -1.64
N LEU A 406 -10.70 22.31 -0.73
CA LEU A 406 -10.44 21.94 0.66
C LEU A 406 -11.10 20.60 0.97
N LYS A 407 -10.85 20.12 2.18
CA LYS A 407 -11.54 18.96 2.73
C LYS A 407 -11.97 19.25 4.17
N LEU A 408 -13.22 18.95 4.51
CA LEU A 408 -13.65 18.86 5.90
C LEU A 408 -13.28 17.49 6.45
N SER A 409 -12.53 17.47 7.54
CA SER A 409 -12.29 16.27 8.32
C SER A 409 -13.20 16.24 9.53
N LEU A 410 -13.97 15.17 9.66
CA LEU A 410 -15.10 15.05 10.57
C LEU A 410 -15.00 13.76 11.40
N GLY A 411 -15.49 13.85 12.63
CA GLY A 411 -15.86 12.71 13.47
C GLY A 411 -17.13 13.09 14.23
N TYR A 412 -18.03 12.13 14.41
CA TYR A 412 -19.31 12.29 15.11
C TYR A 412 -19.80 10.92 15.54
N ASP A 413 -20.71 10.85 16.51
CA ASP A 413 -21.18 9.59 17.10
C ASP A 413 -22.70 9.39 17.06
N GLY A 414 -23.38 10.16 16.23
CA GLY A 414 -24.76 9.91 15.79
C GLY A 414 -24.96 10.20 14.30
N PRO A 415 -26.16 9.95 13.77
CA PRO A 415 -26.53 10.37 12.42
C PRO A 415 -26.39 11.89 12.23
N VAL A 416 -25.83 12.34 11.10
CA VAL A 416 -25.57 13.77 10.85
C VAL A 416 -25.94 14.25 9.45
N LYS A 417 -26.30 15.53 9.34
CA LYS A 417 -26.21 16.34 8.11
C LYS A 417 -25.26 17.51 8.36
N VAL A 418 -24.44 17.84 7.37
CA VAL A 418 -23.52 18.98 7.42
C VAL A 418 -23.87 19.92 6.28
N PHE A 419 -24.01 21.20 6.64
CA PHE A 419 -24.30 22.29 5.73
C PHE A 419 -23.16 23.28 5.72
N MET A 420 -22.93 23.89 4.55
CA MET A 420 -21.98 24.99 4.36
C MET A 420 -22.71 26.12 3.65
N ASP A 421 -22.76 27.30 4.28
CA ASP A 421 -23.50 28.47 3.80
C ASP A 421 -24.96 28.15 3.41
N GLY A 422 -25.56 27.20 4.12
CA GLY A 422 -26.92 26.72 3.92
C GLY A 422 -27.10 25.59 2.89
N GLU A 423 -26.06 25.24 2.14
CA GLU A 423 -26.08 24.13 1.18
C GLU A 423 -25.67 22.81 1.84
N LEU A 424 -26.35 21.71 1.52
CA LEU A 424 -26.02 20.39 2.06
C LEU A 424 -24.73 19.87 1.41
N VAL A 425 -23.70 19.62 2.22
CA VAL A 425 -22.40 19.11 1.75
C VAL A 425 -22.11 17.67 2.18
N HIS A 426 -22.74 17.19 3.25
CA HIS A 426 -22.57 15.81 3.72
C HIS A 426 -23.81 15.33 4.48
N ALA A 427 -24.13 14.04 4.34
CA ALA A 427 -25.18 13.39 5.11
C ALA A 427 -24.73 11.96 5.42
N ASN A 428 -24.85 11.55 6.68
CA ASN A 428 -24.60 10.19 7.12
C ASN A 428 -25.70 9.75 8.09
N PRO A 429 -26.71 8.99 7.63
CA PRO A 429 -27.77 8.48 8.50
C PRO A 429 -27.30 7.33 9.41
N ASP A 430 -26.14 6.74 9.13
CA ASP A 430 -25.62 5.55 9.79
C ASP A 430 -24.44 5.87 10.74
N GLY A 431 -24.33 7.12 11.20
CA GLY A 431 -23.30 7.53 12.16
C GLY A 431 -23.49 6.79 13.50
N THR A 432 -22.39 6.26 14.05
CA THR A 432 -22.42 5.45 15.28
C THR A 432 -21.30 5.84 16.24
N ASN A 433 -21.54 5.67 17.54
CA ASN A 433 -20.54 5.77 18.61
C ASN A 433 -19.42 4.73 18.48
N PRO A 434 -18.13 5.11 18.68
CA PRO A 434 -17.62 6.39 19.22
C PRO A 434 -17.27 7.46 18.17
N ILE A 435 -17.03 8.68 18.65
CA ILE A 435 -16.43 9.74 17.82
C ILE A 435 -15.01 9.30 17.46
N ILE A 436 -14.79 8.98 16.19
CA ILE A 436 -13.47 8.68 15.64
C ILE A 436 -13.02 9.91 14.83
N PRO A 437 -12.03 10.68 15.32
CA PRO A 437 -11.52 11.82 14.57
C PRO A 437 -11.00 11.40 13.20
N ASP A 438 -11.30 12.22 12.18
CA ASP A 438 -10.91 12.00 10.78
C ASP A 438 -11.52 10.79 10.09
N LEU A 439 -12.50 10.13 10.70
CA LEU A 439 -13.17 8.99 10.08
C LEU A 439 -13.87 9.39 8.78
N TYR A 440 -14.43 10.61 8.74
CA TYR A 440 -15.17 11.11 7.59
C TYR A 440 -14.48 12.31 6.96
N SER A 441 -14.59 12.39 5.64
CA SER A 441 -13.84 13.31 4.80
C SER A 441 -14.73 13.83 3.69
N VAL A 442 -15.02 15.14 3.70
CA VAL A 442 -15.91 15.78 2.72
C VAL A 442 -15.09 16.72 1.83
N PRO A 443 -14.89 16.42 0.54
CA PRO A 443 -14.22 17.35 -0.37
C PRO A 443 -15.13 18.55 -0.65
N LEU A 444 -14.56 19.75 -0.67
CA LEU A 444 -15.26 21.01 -0.92
C LEU A 444 -14.48 21.90 -1.88
N GLU A 445 -15.21 22.75 -2.60
CA GLU A 445 -14.64 23.94 -3.24
C GLU A 445 -15.18 25.17 -2.51
N MET A 446 -14.29 25.88 -1.82
CA MET A 446 -14.67 27.00 -0.96
C MET A 446 -14.14 28.29 -1.56
N GLN A 447 -15.00 29.31 -1.66
CA GLN A 447 -14.62 30.62 -2.18
C GLN A 447 -13.77 31.40 -1.17
N ALA A 448 -13.10 32.46 -1.60
CA ALA A 448 -12.48 33.38 -0.64
C ALA A 448 -13.59 34.12 0.13
N GLY A 449 -13.50 34.19 1.46
CA GLY A 449 -14.51 34.81 2.30
C GLY A 449 -14.72 34.10 3.64
N GLU A 450 -15.69 34.60 4.40
CA GLU A 450 -16.18 33.94 5.60
C GLU A 450 -17.25 32.91 5.22
N HIS A 451 -17.15 31.71 5.77
CA HIS A 451 -18.07 30.60 5.55
C HIS A 451 -18.61 30.07 6.87
N GLU A 452 -19.91 29.75 6.91
CA GLU A 452 -20.53 29.07 8.05
C GLU A 452 -20.64 27.57 7.78
N ILE A 453 -20.21 26.76 8.75
CA ILE A 453 -20.39 25.31 8.74
C ILE A 453 -21.33 24.94 9.89
N VAL A 454 -22.38 24.18 9.56
CA VAL A 454 -23.38 23.71 10.53
C VAL A 454 -23.48 22.19 10.48
N ILE A 455 -23.20 21.53 11.60
CA ILE A 455 -23.42 20.09 11.77
C ILE A 455 -24.72 19.92 12.55
N ALA A 456 -25.71 19.28 11.94
CA ALA A 456 -26.94 18.83 12.58
C ALA A 456 -26.79 17.35 12.94
N GLU A 457 -26.69 17.06 14.23
CA GLU A 457 -26.56 15.71 14.78
C GLU A 457 -27.87 15.26 15.42
N VAL A 458 -28.30 14.04 15.12
CA VAL A 458 -29.42 13.41 15.80
C VAL A 458 -28.99 13.03 17.22
N LEU A 459 -29.78 13.39 18.23
CA LEU A 459 -29.50 13.10 19.64
C LEU A 459 -29.38 11.59 19.92
N HIS A 460 -29.98 10.77 19.04
CA HIS A 460 -29.94 9.31 19.08
C HIS A 460 -30.38 8.76 20.44
N ASN A 461 -31.53 9.24 20.93
CA ASN A 461 -32.08 8.95 22.25
C ASN A 461 -31.14 9.33 23.42
N GLY A 462 -30.34 10.39 23.24
CA GLY A 462 -29.34 10.86 24.20
C GLY A 462 -28.00 10.12 24.16
N ASN A 463 -27.75 9.27 23.15
CA ASN A 463 -26.52 8.50 23.02
C ASN A 463 -25.46 9.15 22.12
N ALA A 464 -25.78 10.24 21.42
CA ALA A 464 -24.79 11.04 20.70
C ALA A 464 -24.09 12.00 21.68
N TYR A 465 -22.77 12.02 21.68
CA TYR A 465 -21.96 12.81 22.61
C TYR A 465 -21.44 14.08 21.94
N GLY A 466 -21.21 14.08 20.62
CA GLY A 466 -20.84 15.27 19.89
C GLY A 466 -19.92 15.00 18.71
N VAL A 467 -19.18 16.05 18.33
CA VAL A 467 -18.51 16.10 17.04
C VAL A 467 -17.08 16.62 17.13
N CYS A 468 -16.28 16.37 16.11
CA CYS A 468 -15.02 17.07 15.86
C CYS A 468 -14.94 17.48 14.39
N LEU A 469 -14.35 18.64 14.13
CA LEU A 469 -14.21 19.24 12.80
C LEU A 469 -12.82 19.86 12.66
N ALA A 470 -12.17 19.63 11.52
CA ALA A 470 -11.05 20.43 11.04
C ALA A 470 -11.13 20.63 9.52
N ILE A 471 -10.33 21.56 8.99
CA ILE A 471 -10.22 21.81 7.55
C ILE A 471 -8.81 21.48 7.08
N GLU A 472 -8.73 20.70 6.00
CA GLU A 472 -7.50 20.24 5.34
C GLU A 472 -7.34 20.87 3.95
N GLY A 473 -6.10 21.09 3.53
CA GLY A 473 -5.74 21.34 2.13
C GLY A 473 -5.61 22.81 1.71
N TYR A 474 -5.59 23.75 2.65
CA TYR A 474 -5.37 25.15 2.31
C TYR A 474 -3.92 25.39 1.89
N LYS A 475 -3.70 26.10 0.78
CA LYS A 475 -2.35 26.40 0.26
C LYS A 475 -1.78 27.67 0.89
N ASP A 476 -0.46 27.68 1.10
CA ASP A 476 0.41 28.86 1.20
C ASP A 476 -0.22 30.07 1.93
N THR A 477 -0.78 29.84 3.12
CA THR A 477 -1.35 30.91 3.94
C THR A 477 -0.29 31.35 4.96
N PRO A 478 0.14 32.63 4.96
CA PRO A 478 1.05 33.18 5.96
C PRO A 478 0.60 32.88 7.39
N GLU A 479 1.53 32.70 8.33
CA GLU A 479 1.25 32.27 9.71
C GLU A 479 0.34 33.27 10.48
N ASP A 480 0.38 34.55 10.10
CA ASP A 480 -0.48 35.64 10.58
C ASP A 480 -1.88 35.66 9.93
N GLN A 481 -2.10 34.82 8.92
CA GLN A 481 -3.37 34.60 8.23
C GLN A 481 -3.85 33.15 8.34
N MET A 482 -3.23 32.35 9.23
CA MET A 482 -3.62 30.95 9.47
C MET A 482 -5.13 30.89 9.68
N PRO A 483 -5.86 30.09 8.89
CA PRO A 483 -7.30 30.11 8.96
C PRO A 483 -7.74 29.47 10.27
N THR A 484 -8.41 30.27 11.10
CA THR A 484 -8.91 29.86 12.41
C THR A 484 -10.39 29.52 12.30
N LEU A 485 -10.79 28.41 12.91
CA LEU A 485 -12.19 28.15 13.20
C LEU A 485 -12.59 29.08 14.36
N LEU A 486 -13.35 30.12 14.04
CA LEU A 486 -13.77 31.13 15.01
C LEU A 486 -15.14 30.75 15.59
N PRO A 487 -15.35 30.91 16.92
CA PRO A 487 -16.71 30.95 17.44
C PRO A 487 -17.47 32.13 16.80
N LEU A 488 -18.77 31.98 16.56
CA LEU A 488 -19.61 33.14 16.21
C LEU A 488 -19.61 34.07 17.43
N GLU A 489 -19.28 35.36 17.21
CA GLU A 489 -19.39 36.41 18.23
C GLU A 489 -20.84 36.67 18.66
#